data_AF-A0A956JTY6-F1
#
_entry.id   AF-A0A956JTY6-F1
#
_cell.length_a   1.000
_cell.length_b   1.000
_cell.length_c   1.000
_cell.angle_alpha   90.00
_cell.angle_beta   90.00
_cell.angle_gamma   90.00
#
_symmetry.space_group_name_H-M   'P 1'
#
loop_
_entity.id
_entity.type
_entity.pdbx_description
1 polymer ?
#
loop_
_entity_poly.entity_id
_entity_poly.type
_entity_poly.pdbx_seq_one_letter_code
_entity_poly.pdbx_strand_id
1 'polypeptide(L)'
;MRGSGRAPLERAARDLRAALRVAARGDRRAGDTADGAARDAHYWNFLFPRDEHDEHEGHDEGDAGGALIIDWQLWRVGRGAFDLAYMIALHGEADHRAEVEGEALMFYAAELAKHGVHYRWPDLRRDYALGAALDLLYPVRLCALGVPEAVWAPHLRRGFAAFDDLGCASVLGI
;
A
#
# COMPACT_ATOMS: atom_id res chain seq x y z
N MET A 1 29.40 -18.55 10.79
CA MET A 1 28.39 -18.66 9.71
C MET A 1 27.43 -17.49 9.83
N ARG A 2 27.50 -16.55 8.89
CA ARG A 2 26.51 -15.48 8.69
C ARG A 2 25.58 -15.97 7.59
N GLY A 3 24.28 -16.07 7.86
CA GLY A 3 23.29 -16.51 6.89
C GLY A 3 21.94 -16.71 7.54
N SER A 4 21.19 -15.62 7.73
CA SER A 4 19.73 -15.72 7.98
C SER A 4 18.95 -14.41 7.78
N GLY A 5 19.60 -13.26 7.57
CA GLY A 5 18.90 -11.97 7.41
C GLY A 5 18.32 -11.67 6.01
N ARG A 6 18.74 -12.38 4.94
CA ARG A 6 18.31 -12.10 3.55
C ARG A 6 16.93 -12.69 3.20
N ALA A 7 16.64 -13.91 3.64
CA ALA A 7 15.40 -14.62 3.30
C ALA A 7 14.11 -13.91 3.78
N PRO A 8 14.06 -13.27 4.97
CA PRO A 8 12.88 -12.53 5.41
C PRO A 8 12.64 -11.25 4.60
N LEU A 9 13.70 -10.54 4.20
CA LEU A 9 13.61 -9.30 3.41
C LEU A 9 13.21 -9.58 1.97
N GLU A 10 13.75 -10.65 1.36
CA GLU A 10 13.38 -11.09 0.02
C GLU A 10 11.90 -11.51 -0.05
N ARG A 11 11.40 -12.20 0.98
CA ARG A 11 9.98 -12.53 1.12
C ARG A 11 9.12 -11.29 1.25
N ALA A 12 9.48 -10.35 2.13
CA ALA A 12 8.74 -9.10 2.32
C ALA A 12 8.68 -8.26 1.03
N ALA A 13 9.78 -8.17 0.27
CA ALA A 13 9.81 -7.46 -1.01
C ALA A 13 8.94 -8.14 -2.07
N ARG A 14 8.94 -9.47 -2.13
CA ARG A 14 8.07 -10.24 -3.02
C ARG A 14 6.59 -10.03 -2.68
N ASP A 15 6.25 -10.13 -1.40
CA ASP A 15 4.88 -10.00 -0.90
C ASP A 15 4.36 -8.56 -1.13
N LEU A 16 5.19 -7.53 -0.90
CA LEU A 16 4.86 -6.15 -1.25
C LEU A 16 4.60 -5.98 -2.76
N ARG A 17 5.45 -6.54 -3.63
CA ARG A 17 5.21 -6.48 -5.09
C ARG A 17 3.93 -7.20 -5.50
N ALA A 18 3.63 -8.34 -4.87
CA ALA A 18 2.40 -9.07 -5.13
C ALA A 18 1.17 -8.26 -4.69
N ALA A 19 1.22 -7.62 -3.52
CA ALA A 19 0.17 -6.71 -3.06
C ALA A 19 -0.05 -5.53 -4.03
N LEU A 20 1.03 -4.88 -4.46
CA LEU A 20 0.99 -3.75 -5.39
C LEU A 20 0.38 -4.14 -6.75
N ARG A 21 0.68 -5.33 -7.27
CA ARG A 21 0.06 -5.83 -8.51
C ARG A 21 -1.45 -6.01 -8.37
N VAL A 22 -1.92 -6.48 -7.22
CA VAL A 22 -3.37 -6.69 -7.00
C VAL A 22 -4.08 -5.35 -6.87
N ALA A 23 -3.49 -4.41 -6.13
CA ALA A 23 -3.99 -3.03 -6.05
C ALA A 23 -4.09 -2.39 -7.45
N ALA A 24 -3.01 -2.44 -8.24
CA ALA A 24 -3.00 -1.88 -9.60
C ALA A 24 -4.01 -2.55 -10.55
N ARG A 25 -4.30 -3.85 -10.37
CA ARG A 25 -5.36 -4.55 -11.13
C ARG A 25 -6.76 -4.06 -10.75
N GLY A 26 -6.99 -3.73 -9.48
CA GLY A 26 -8.26 -3.17 -8.98
C GLY A 26 -8.61 -1.83 -9.62
N ASP A 27 -7.60 -0.98 -9.80
CA ASP A 27 -7.75 0.38 -10.32
C ASP A 27 -8.08 0.46 -11.82
N ARG A 28 -7.86 -0.62 -12.58
CA ARG A 28 -8.14 -0.69 -14.02
C ARG A 28 -9.60 -0.39 -14.38
N ARG A 29 -10.55 -0.66 -13.47
CA ARG A 29 -12.00 -0.71 -13.82
C ARG A 29 -12.75 0.61 -13.70
N ALA A 30 -12.10 1.71 -13.33
CA ALA A 30 -12.76 3.00 -13.18
C ALA A 30 -11.94 4.09 -13.89
N GLY A 31 -12.47 4.61 -15.00
CA GLY A 31 -11.77 5.60 -15.82
C GLY A 31 -11.64 6.98 -15.15
N ASP A 32 -10.57 7.68 -15.53
CA ASP A 32 -10.18 9.11 -15.44
C ASP A 32 -10.57 10.02 -14.25
N THR A 33 -11.42 9.63 -13.30
CA THR A 33 -11.75 10.51 -12.15
C THR A 33 -12.00 9.81 -10.82
N ALA A 34 -11.90 8.49 -10.71
CA ALA A 34 -12.12 7.83 -9.42
C ALA A 34 -11.63 6.37 -9.44
N ASP A 35 -10.46 6.10 -8.89
CA ASP A 35 -9.89 4.75 -8.72
C ASP A 35 -10.64 3.95 -7.65
N GLY A 36 -10.51 2.62 -7.60
CA GLY A 36 -10.98 1.86 -6.45
C GLY A 36 -10.05 2.10 -5.26
N ALA A 37 -10.58 2.28 -4.05
CA ALA A 37 -9.77 2.39 -2.84
C ALA A 37 -10.28 1.42 -1.77
N ALA A 38 -9.53 0.35 -1.52
CA ALA A 38 -9.63 -0.44 -0.32
C ALA A 38 -8.99 0.36 0.82
N ARG A 39 -9.80 1.18 1.51
CA ARG A 39 -9.36 2.00 2.67
C ARG A 39 -8.83 1.19 3.87
N ASP A 40 -8.71 -0.11 3.71
CA ASP A 40 -8.11 -1.05 4.65
C ASP A 40 -7.11 -2.00 3.99
N ALA A 41 -6.44 -1.57 2.91
CA ALA A 41 -5.43 -2.36 2.21
C ALA A 41 -4.11 -2.45 2.98
N HIS A 42 -4.11 -2.99 4.20
CA HIS A 42 -2.88 -3.27 4.96
C HIS A 42 -2.40 -4.71 4.73
N TYR A 43 -1.12 -4.99 5.04
CA TYR A 43 -0.48 -6.29 4.80
C TYR A 43 -1.26 -7.51 5.31
N TRP A 44 -2.02 -7.38 6.40
CA TRP A 44 -2.81 -8.48 6.97
C TRP A 44 -4.07 -8.83 6.17
N ASN A 45 -4.47 -8.01 5.20
CA ASN A 45 -5.60 -8.24 4.30
C ASN A 45 -5.14 -8.81 2.95
N PHE A 46 -3.87 -9.17 2.81
CA PHE A 46 -3.34 -9.89 1.66
C PHE A 46 -3.06 -11.35 2.01
N LEU A 47 -3.63 -12.27 1.23
CA LEU A 47 -3.28 -13.69 1.28
C LEU A 47 -2.24 -13.98 0.20
N PHE A 48 -1.10 -14.53 0.59
CA PHE A 48 -0.03 -14.92 -0.32
C PHE A 48 -0.05 -16.45 -0.54
N PRO A 49 0.24 -16.94 -1.75
CA PRO A 49 0.39 -18.38 -1.97
C PRO A 49 1.48 -18.96 -1.09
N ARG A 50 1.31 -20.22 -0.71
CA ARG A 50 2.39 -20.99 -0.08
C ARG A 50 3.41 -21.35 -1.16
N ASP A 51 4.69 -21.24 -0.82
CA ASP A 51 5.81 -21.51 -1.73
C ASP A 51 5.81 -22.95 -2.31
N GLU A 52 4.99 -23.84 -1.75
CA GLU A 52 4.94 -25.28 -2.06
C GLU A 52 3.92 -25.64 -3.17
N HIS A 53 3.14 -24.68 -3.68
CA HIS A 53 2.02 -24.95 -4.61
C HIS A 53 2.15 -24.31 -6.00
N ASP A 54 3.30 -23.72 -6.35
CA ASP A 54 3.58 -23.23 -7.71
C ASP A 54 3.75 -24.36 -8.75
N GLU A 55 3.70 -25.64 -8.33
CA GLU A 55 3.96 -26.82 -9.18
C GLU A 55 2.68 -27.48 -9.77
N HIS A 56 1.48 -26.95 -9.52
CA HIS A 56 0.28 -27.49 -10.17
C HIS A 56 0.03 -26.82 -11.53
N GLU A 57 0.39 -27.58 -12.57
CA GLU A 57 0.18 -27.40 -14.00
C GLU A 57 -1.18 -26.75 -14.34
N GLY A 58 -1.15 -25.63 -15.09
CA GLY A 58 -2.30 -25.17 -15.87
C GLY A 58 -2.76 -23.72 -15.67
N HIS A 59 -2.08 -22.90 -14.86
CA HIS A 59 -2.35 -21.47 -14.84
C HIS A 59 -1.57 -20.79 -15.97
N ASP A 60 -2.27 -20.04 -16.84
CA ASP A 60 -1.67 -19.20 -17.88
C ASP A 60 -0.48 -18.43 -17.29
N GLU A 61 0.61 -18.25 -18.05
CA GLU A 61 1.84 -17.54 -17.61
C GLU A 61 1.62 -16.08 -17.13
N GLY A 62 0.36 -15.60 -17.11
CA GLY A 62 -0.09 -14.34 -16.50
C GLY A 62 -0.79 -14.47 -15.13
N ASP A 63 -0.97 -15.68 -14.60
CA ASP A 63 -1.67 -15.99 -13.34
C ASP A 63 -0.79 -16.84 -12.41
N ALA A 64 0.49 -16.49 -12.28
CA ALA A 64 1.29 -16.96 -11.14
C ALA A 64 0.55 -16.58 -9.86
N GLY A 65 0.15 -17.58 -9.07
CA GLY A 65 -0.70 -17.48 -7.88
C GLY A 65 -0.65 -16.10 -7.25
N GLY A 66 -1.58 -15.23 -7.64
CA GLY A 66 -1.53 -13.83 -7.22
C GLY A 66 -1.85 -13.71 -5.74
N ALA A 67 -1.28 -12.72 -5.06
CA ALA A 67 -1.83 -12.33 -3.76
C ALA A 67 -3.34 -12.06 -3.92
N LEU A 68 -4.14 -12.37 -2.91
CA LEU A 68 -5.57 -12.07 -2.88
C LEU A 68 -5.83 -11.01 -1.82
N ILE A 69 -6.65 -10.01 -2.16
CA ILE A 69 -7.14 -9.03 -1.17
C ILE A 69 -8.45 -9.52 -0.58
N ILE A 70 -8.52 -9.56 0.74
CA ILE A 70 -9.71 -9.87 1.52
C ILE A 70 -10.19 -8.63 2.29
N ASP A 71 -11.28 -8.78 3.02
CA ASP A 71 -11.85 -7.75 3.91
C ASP A 71 -12.20 -6.41 3.22
N TRP A 72 -13.24 -6.47 2.38
CA TRP A 72 -13.72 -5.32 1.60
C TRP A 72 -14.71 -4.43 2.35
N GLN A 73 -14.81 -4.54 3.68
CA GLN A 73 -15.87 -3.85 4.45
C GLN A 73 -15.75 -2.31 4.43
N LEU A 74 -14.55 -1.78 4.16
CA LEU A 74 -14.27 -0.34 4.06
C LEU A 74 -13.99 0.12 2.61
N TRP A 75 -14.36 -0.68 1.60
CA TRP A 75 -14.14 -0.29 0.21
C TRP A 75 -14.89 1.00 -0.14
N ARG A 76 -14.26 1.82 -0.98
CA ARG A 76 -14.88 3.00 -1.57
C ARG A 76 -14.25 3.29 -2.94
N VAL A 77 -14.87 4.18 -3.67
CA VAL A 77 -14.22 4.83 -4.80
C VAL A 77 -13.32 5.96 -4.23
N GLY A 78 -12.08 6.06 -4.72
CA GLY A 78 -11.02 6.90 -4.21
C GLY A 78 -9.85 7.04 -5.20
N ARG A 79 -8.64 7.19 -4.69
CA ARG A 79 -7.41 7.19 -5.50
C ARG A 79 -6.58 6.00 -5.06
N GLY A 80 -6.04 5.19 -5.98
CA GLY A 80 -5.27 4.01 -5.59
C GLY A 80 -4.03 4.36 -4.76
N ALA A 81 -3.47 5.55 -4.98
CA ALA A 81 -2.39 6.12 -4.18
C ALA A 81 -2.73 6.23 -2.67
N PHE A 82 -4.02 6.30 -2.30
CA PHE A 82 -4.44 6.36 -0.90
C PHE A 82 -4.31 4.99 -0.22
N ASP A 83 -4.57 3.90 -0.95
CA ASP A 83 -4.36 2.55 -0.42
C ASP A 83 -2.86 2.30 -0.18
N LEU A 84 -2.01 2.82 -1.07
CA LEU A 84 -0.55 2.79 -0.88
C LEU A 84 -0.13 3.58 0.36
N ALA A 85 -0.69 4.79 0.55
CA ALA A 85 -0.39 5.60 1.73
C ALA A 85 -0.81 4.90 3.02
N TYR A 86 -2.01 4.30 3.05
CA TYR A 86 -2.47 3.53 4.18
C TYR A 86 -1.55 2.32 4.45
N MET A 87 -1.19 1.56 3.41
CA MET A 87 -0.36 0.36 3.52
C MET A 87 1.09 0.66 3.92
N ILE A 88 1.69 1.69 3.34
CA ILE A 88 3.12 1.97 3.45
C ILE A 88 3.38 3.04 4.51
N ALA A 89 2.73 4.20 4.40
CA ALA A 89 2.99 5.34 5.28
C ALA A 89 2.44 5.13 6.70
N LEU A 90 1.22 4.60 6.85
CA LEU A 90 0.58 4.47 8.16
C LEU A 90 1.02 3.21 8.93
N HIS A 91 1.43 2.16 8.19
CA HIS A 91 1.78 0.84 8.77
C HIS A 91 3.28 0.51 8.71
N GLY A 92 4.08 1.22 7.90
CA GLY A 92 5.52 1.03 7.82
C GLY A 92 6.29 1.86 8.85
N GLU A 93 7.32 1.26 9.46
CA GLU A 93 8.26 2.01 10.30
C GLU A 93 9.07 3.01 9.45
N ALA A 94 9.37 4.18 10.01
CA ALA A 94 9.94 5.30 9.25
C ALA A 94 11.22 4.93 8.49
N ASP A 95 12.19 4.30 9.17
CA ASP A 95 13.46 3.89 8.58
C ASP A 95 13.25 2.90 7.43
N HIS A 96 12.40 1.88 7.63
CA HIS A 96 12.13 0.87 6.61
C HIS A 96 11.35 1.47 5.42
N ARG A 97 10.39 2.35 5.70
CA ARG A 97 9.62 3.06 4.67
C ARG A 97 10.54 3.87 3.77
N ALA A 98 11.50 4.59 4.34
CA ALA A 98 12.44 5.40 3.58
C ALA A 98 13.25 4.58 2.56
N GLU A 99 13.51 3.30 2.84
CA GLU A 99 14.23 2.39 1.95
C GLU A 99 13.37 1.88 0.78
N VAL A 100 12.07 1.64 1.00
CA VAL A 100 11.23 0.88 0.06
C VAL A 100 10.18 1.73 -0.67
N GLU A 101 9.79 2.88 -0.12
CA GLU A 101 8.62 3.66 -0.58
C GLU A 101 8.77 4.13 -2.03
N GLY A 102 9.93 4.68 -2.39
CA GLY A 102 10.18 5.19 -3.74
C GLY A 102 10.07 4.09 -4.80
N GLU A 103 10.70 2.93 -4.55
CA GLU A 103 10.65 1.79 -5.46
C GLU A 103 9.24 1.20 -5.54
N ALA A 104 8.52 1.11 -4.42
CA ALA A 104 7.15 0.64 -4.38
C ALA A 104 6.20 1.50 -5.25
N LEU A 105 6.31 2.83 -5.15
CA LEU A 105 5.52 3.75 -5.96
C LEU A 105 5.87 3.66 -7.46
N MET A 106 7.15 3.53 -7.80
CA MET A 106 7.57 3.34 -9.19
C MET A 106 7.05 2.02 -9.77
N PHE A 107 7.13 0.95 -8.98
CA PHE A 107 6.61 -0.35 -9.37
C PHE A 107 5.08 -0.29 -9.58
N TYR A 108 4.35 0.37 -8.68
CA TYR A 108 2.92 0.60 -8.83
C TYR A 108 2.57 1.32 -10.13
N ALA A 109 3.24 2.44 -10.41
CA ALA A 109 3.04 3.21 -11.65
C ALA A 109 3.32 2.37 -12.90
N ALA A 110 4.36 1.53 -12.86
CA ALA A 110 4.69 0.62 -13.95
C ALA A 110 3.63 -0.46 -14.15
N GLU A 111 3.06 -1.02 -13.09
CA GLU A 111 1.96 -1.99 -13.17
C GLU A 111 0.67 -1.35 -13.69
N LEU A 112 0.33 -0.13 -13.26
CA LEU A 112 -0.79 0.64 -13.83
C LEU A 112 -0.61 0.86 -15.34
N ALA A 113 0.61 1.22 -15.78
CA ALA A 113 0.91 1.46 -17.18
C ALA A 113 0.69 0.20 -18.06
N LYS A 114 1.01 -1.00 -17.55
CA LYS A 114 0.70 -2.28 -18.23
C LYS A 114 -0.80 -2.51 -18.41
N HIS A 115 -1.64 -1.74 -17.73
CA HIS A 115 -3.09 -1.81 -17.77
C HIS A 115 -3.73 -0.61 -18.46
N GLY A 116 -2.93 0.22 -19.14
CA GLY A 116 -3.38 1.39 -19.89
C GLY A 116 -3.63 2.62 -19.02
N VAL A 117 -3.34 2.56 -17.72
CA VAL A 117 -3.48 3.69 -16.80
C VAL A 117 -2.14 4.41 -16.67
N HIS A 118 -2.07 5.63 -17.21
CA HIS A 118 -0.86 6.45 -17.17
C HIS A 118 -0.93 7.47 -16.04
N TYR A 119 -0.30 7.14 -14.92
CA TYR A 119 -0.17 8.04 -13.78
C TYR A 119 1.13 8.83 -13.89
N ARG A 120 1.07 10.16 -14.05
CA ARG A 120 2.28 10.98 -14.05
C ARG A 120 2.93 10.93 -12.67
N TRP A 121 4.25 10.79 -12.64
CA TRP A 121 5.01 10.68 -11.39
C TRP A 121 4.73 11.82 -10.36
N PRO A 122 4.68 13.11 -10.75
CA PRO A 122 4.37 14.17 -9.80
C PRO A 122 2.96 14.07 -9.21
N ASP A 123 1.99 13.59 -9.99
CA ASP A 123 0.61 13.43 -9.53
C ASP A 123 0.51 12.25 -8.55
N LEU A 124 1.16 11.12 -8.85
CA LEU A 124 1.19 9.97 -7.95
C LEU A 124 1.82 10.31 -6.60
N ARG A 125 2.96 11.03 -6.62
CA ARG A 125 3.63 11.48 -5.39
C ARG A 125 2.74 12.44 -4.59
N ARG A 126 2.06 13.37 -5.26
CA ARG A 126 1.13 14.30 -4.64
C ARG A 126 -0.04 13.57 -4.00
N ASP A 127 -0.66 12.63 -4.70
CA ASP A 127 -1.84 11.92 -4.22
C ASP A 127 -1.50 10.91 -3.12
N TYR A 128 -0.32 10.29 -3.18
CA TYR A 128 0.21 9.49 -2.08
C TYR A 128 0.43 10.32 -0.81
N ALA A 129 1.08 11.49 -0.92
CA ALA A 129 1.27 12.40 0.21
C ALA A 129 -0.07 12.92 0.77
N LEU A 130 -1.03 13.24 -0.10
CA LEU A 130 -2.37 13.62 0.34
C LEU A 130 -3.08 12.48 1.09
N GLY A 131 -2.94 11.23 0.61
CA GLY A 131 -3.44 10.05 1.31
C GLY A 131 -2.85 9.91 2.70
N ALA A 132 -1.51 10.04 2.82
CA ALA A 132 -0.81 9.95 4.10
C ALA A 132 -1.26 11.05 5.08
N ALA A 133 -1.50 12.26 4.57
CA ALA A 133 -2.01 13.37 5.38
C ALA A 133 -3.42 13.08 5.93
N LEU A 134 -4.31 12.55 5.07
CA LEU A 134 -5.68 12.24 5.46
C LEU A 134 -5.76 11.03 6.42
N ASP A 135 -4.85 10.08 6.27
CA ASP A 135 -4.81 8.89 7.12
C ASP A 135 -4.39 9.16 8.57
N LEU A 136 -3.86 10.37 8.89
CA LEU A 136 -3.73 10.83 10.28
C LEU A 136 -5.07 10.86 11.04
N LEU A 137 -6.18 10.99 10.33
CA LEU A 137 -7.51 10.93 10.96
C LEU A 137 -7.88 9.51 11.42
N TYR A 138 -7.22 8.47 10.90
CA TYR A 138 -7.51 7.08 11.26
C TYR A 138 -7.21 6.76 12.73
N PRO A 139 -5.99 6.97 13.27
CA PRO A 139 -5.72 6.74 14.68
C PRO A 139 -6.56 7.62 15.61
N VAL A 140 -6.92 8.84 15.18
CA VAL A 140 -7.84 9.72 15.92
C VAL A 140 -9.23 9.08 16.02
N ARG A 141 -9.73 8.50 14.92
CA ARG A 141 -10.99 7.75 14.91
C ARG A 141 -10.94 6.54 15.84
N LEU A 142 -9.86 5.75 15.81
CA LEU A 142 -9.69 4.60 16.71
C LEU A 142 -9.71 5.04 18.18
N CYS A 143 -9.00 6.12 18.50
CA CYS A 143 -9.02 6.73 19.83
C CYS A 143 -10.46 7.14 20.25
N ALA A 144 -11.18 7.83 19.37
CA ALA A 144 -12.56 8.27 19.62
C ALA A 144 -13.54 7.10 19.83
N LEU A 145 -13.28 5.95 19.21
CA LEU A 145 -14.06 4.72 19.38
C LEU A 145 -13.69 3.91 20.64
N GLY A 146 -12.77 4.41 21.47
CA GLY A 146 -12.34 3.74 22.70
C GLY A 146 -11.43 2.54 22.46
N VAL A 147 -10.80 2.44 21.29
CA VAL A 147 -9.80 1.40 21.02
C VAL A 147 -8.59 1.60 21.94
N PRO A 148 -7.99 0.53 22.50
CA PRO A 148 -6.83 0.65 23.38
C PRO A 148 -5.67 1.44 22.74
N GLU A 149 -5.00 2.26 23.55
CA GLU A 149 -3.88 3.10 23.12
C GLU A 149 -2.76 2.33 22.41
N ALA A 150 -2.47 1.12 22.89
CA ALA A 150 -1.47 0.24 22.29
C ALA A 150 -1.73 -0.05 20.81
N VAL A 151 -2.98 0.04 20.35
CA VAL A 151 -3.36 -0.15 18.95
C VAL A 151 -3.17 1.13 18.15
N TRP A 152 -3.74 2.26 18.57
CA TRP A 152 -3.78 3.47 17.73
C TRP A 152 -2.54 4.36 17.83
N ALA A 153 -1.84 4.39 18.97
CA ALA A 153 -0.71 5.30 19.19
C ALA A 153 0.49 5.05 18.26
N PRO A 154 0.84 3.80 17.90
CA PRO A 154 1.89 3.54 16.89
C PRO A 154 1.54 4.13 15.52
N HIS A 155 0.29 4.00 15.05
CA HIS A 155 -0.14 4.57 13.78
C HIS A 155 -0.04 6.10 13.78
N LEU A 156 -0.36 6.75 14.91
CA LEU A 156 -0.23 8.21 15.03
C LEU A 156 1.23 8.66 14.89
N ARG A 157 2.16 7.97 15.58
CA ARG A 157 3.61 8.29 15.49
C ARG A 157 4.14 8.13 14.07
N ARG A 158 3.81 7.00 13.41
CA ARG A 158 4.21 6.73 12.02
C ARG A 158 3.60 7.71 11.05
N GLY A 159 2.31 8.04 11.22
CA GLY A 159 1.61 9.02 10.41
C GLY A 159 2.26 10.40 10.49
N PHE A 160 2.68 10.87 11.67
CA PHE A 160 3.39 12.15 11.81
C PHE A 160 4.76 12.13 11.11
N ALA A 161 5.54 11.06 11.29
CA ALA A 161 6.81 10.92 10.56
C ALA A 161 6.60 10.94 9.04
N ALA A 162 5.57 10.25 8.53
CA ALA A 162 5.22 10.29 7.12
C ALA A 162 4.74 11.66 6.66
N PHE A 163 3.98 12.38 7.50
CA PHE A 163 3.52 13.73 7.20
C PHE A 163 4.68 14.69 6.94
N ASP A 164 5.70 14.62 7.80
CA ASP A 164 6.90 15.45 7.68
C ASP A 164 7.75 15.05 6.47
N ASP A 165 8.08 13.75 6.34
CA ASP A 165 8.95 13.24 5.28
C ASP A 165 8.40 13.45 3.86
N LEU A 166 7.06 13.43 3.72
CA LEU A 166 6.39 13.60 2.44
C LEU A 166 6.06 15.05 2.11
N GLY A 167 6.33 15.99 3.03
CA GLY A 167 5.97 17.40 2.87
C GLY A 167 4.46 17.60 2.75
N CYS A 168 3.67 16.84 3.49
CA CYS A 168 2.21 16.82 3.38
C CYS A 168 1.56 18.20 3.61
N ALA A 169 2.17 19.05 4.45
CA ALA A 169 1.75 20.44 4.66
C ALA A 169 1.66 21.22 3.32
N SER A 170 2.67 21.09 2.45
CA SER A 170 2.68 21.73 1.13
C SER A 170 1.56 21.21 0.22
N VAL A 171 1.18 19.94 0.35
CA VAL A 171 0.09 19.35 -0.46
C VAL A 171 -1.28 19.83 0.02
N LEU A 172 -1.41 20.07 1.33
CA LEU A 172 -2.60 20.64 1.97
C LEU A 172 -2.70 22.17 1.84
N GLY A 173 -1.60 22.85 1.51
CA GLY A 173 -1.54 24.31 1.41
C GLY A 173 -1.49 25.02 2.77
N ILE A 174 -0.87 24.38 3.77
CA ILE A 174 -0.68 24.92 5.13
C ILE A 174 0.80 25.01 5.51
#